data_AF-A0A7R9JWZ0-F1
#
_entry.id   AF-A0A7R9JWZ0-F1
#
_cell.length_a   1.000
_cell.length_b   1.000
_cell.length_c   1.000
_cell.angle_alpha   90.00
_cell.angle_beta   90.00
_cell.angle_gamma   90.00
#
_symmetry.space_group_name_H-M   'P 1'
#
loop_
_entity.id
_entity.type
_entity.pdbx_description
1 polymer ?
#
loop_
_entity_poly.entity_id
_entity_poly.type
_entity_poly.pdbx_seq_one_letter_code
_entity_poly.pdbx_strand_id
1 'polypeptide(L)'
;MVVCPQVLMWLLAMLCGMILGKLLIHDYLCGRLLRLKMFRDDQGSWMTMFLTVIVSLYVFSHAYNLLLVLWYDNCHYKIDSKMAVTSASVMKAAACGTWLGDLITALMVTDMMLQDNLYPRWATRFRQLWRQSNVPRILIFWVGSVLATAVVVTLIVSDWISWDRLNRDFVATTELSRAFLASFILVMDLLIVMQDWDFPHFTTTLHVNLPGFSVATLQWKYAEVDITGKWFNYGINVMVMLLDLNMWKNQIFYDPRDFGQYTGQSR
;
A
#
# COMPACT_ATOMS: atom_id res chain seq x y z
N MET A 1 25.42 6.63 20.75
CA MET A 1 24.73 7.92 20.96
C MET A 1 23.97 8.46 19.72
N VAL A 2 23.96 7.76 18.58
CA VAL A 2 23.32 8.23 17.32
C VAL A 2 21.83 7.85 17.21
N VAL A 3 21.36 6.88 18.00
CA VAL A 3 19.97 6.35 17.92
C VAL A 3 18.93 7.37 18.41
N CYS A 4 19.24 8.14 19.46
CA CYS A 4 18.31 9.12 20.04
C CYS A 4 17.94 10.28 19.07
N PRO A 5 18.90 10.94 18.40
CA PRO A 5 18.59 11.99 17.44
C PRO A 5 17.87 11.46 16.18
N GLN A 6 18.16 10.22 15.76
CA GLN A 6 17.47 9.59 14.63
C GLN A 6 15.99 9.37 14.91
N VAL A 7 15.65 8.81 16.08
CA VAL A 7 14.24 8.60 16.48
C VAL A 7 13.51 9.93 16.61
N LEU A 8 14.15 10.96 17.17
CA LEU A 8 13.58 12.29 17.26
C LEU A 8 13.27 12.89 15.87
N MET A 9 14.20 12.76 14.93
CA MET A 9 14.01 13.22 13.54
C MET A 9 12.86 12.51 12.84
N TRP A 10 12.69 11.20 13.07
CA TRP A 10 11.55 10.45 12.53
C TRP A 10 10.21 10.92 13.11
N LEU A 11 10.14 11.12 14.43
CA LEU A 11 8.93 11.65 15.08
C LEU A 11 8.57 13.04 14.55
N LEU A 12 9.58 13.91 14.37
CA LEU A 12 9.39 15.25 13.83
C LEU A 12 8.95 15.21 12.36
N ALA A 13 9.53 14.32 11.56
CA ALA A 13 9.14 14.11 10.17
C ALA A 13 7.69 13.64 10.05
N MET A 14 7.25 12.71 10.91
CA MET A 14 5.86 12.26 10.94
C MET A 14 4.91 13.40 11.32
N LEU A 15 5.23 14.17 12.37
CA LEU A 15 4.40 15.30 12.79
C LEU A 15 4.32 16.38 11.70
N CYS A 16 5.46 16.73 11.09
CA CYS A 16 5.54 17.65 9.97
C CYS A 16 4.72 17.15 8.77
N GLY A 17 4.86 15.87 8.42
CA GLY A 17 4.12 15.24 7.33
C GLY A 17 2.60 15.29 7.52
N MET A 18 2.11 15.01 8.73
CA MET A 18 0.68 15.10 9.04
C MET A 18 0.16 16.54 8.91
N ILE A 19 0.86 17.52 9.51
CA ILE A 19 0.43 18.94 9.46
C ILE A 19 0.46 19.48 8.03
N LEU A 20 1.54 19.24 7.27
CA LEU A 20 1.65 19.67 5.88
C LEU A 20 0.61 18.97 4.99
N GLY A 21 0.34 17.69 5.24
CA GLY A 21 -0.66 16.93 4.51
C GLY A 21 -2.08 17.47 4.67
N LYS A 22 -2.45 17.86 5.89
CA LYS A 22 -3.76 18.47 6.15
C LYS A 22 -3.83 19.89 5.59
N LEU A 23 -2.92 20.77 5.99
CA LEU A 23 -3.06 22.19 5.69
C LEU A 23 -2.70 22.54 4.23
N LEU A 24 -1.59 22.00 3.70
CA LEU A 24 -1.12 22.36 2.37
C LEU A 24 -1.74 21.49 1.29
N ILE A 25 -1.72 20.17 1.45
CA ILE A 25 -2.18 19.26 0.40
C ILE A 25 -3.69 19.15 0.38
N HIS A 26 -4.33 18.86 1.52
CA HIS A 26 -5.77 18.69 1.57
C HIS A 26 -6.51 20.03 1.46
N ASP A 27 -6.28 20.95 2.39
CA ASP A 27 -7.10 22.17 2.47
C ASP A 27 -6.75 23.19 1.37
N TYR A 28 -5.46 23.48 1.19
CA TYR A 28 -5.03 24.50 0.23
C TYR A 28 -5.03 23.98 -1.22
N LEU A 29 -4.26 22.91 -1.51
CA LEU A 29 -4.11 22.40 -2.88
C LEU A 29 -5.40 21.73 -3.39
N CYS A 30 -5.90 20.72 -2.69
CA CYS A 30 -7.08 19.97 -3.15
C CYS A 30 -8.38 20.75 -2.95
N GLY A 31 -8.54 21.41 -1.80
CA GLY A 31 -9.74 22.14 -1.43
C GLY A 31 -9.87 23.51 -2.12
N ARG A 32 -8.86 24.39 -2.01
CA ARG A 32 -8.96 25.77 -2.52
C ARG A 32 -8.49 25.94 -3.96
N LEU A 33 -7.33 25.36 -4.33
CA LEU A 33 -6.73 25.55 -5.65
C LEU A 33 -7.45 24.70 -6.72
N LEU A 34 -7.50 23.39 -6.52
CA LEU A 34 -8.11 22.45 -7.47
C LEU A 34 -9.63 22.30 -7.29
N ARG A 35 -10.17 22.70 -6.14
CA ARG A 35 -11.61 22.67 -5.80
C ARG A 35 -12.25 21.29 -6.02
N LEU A 36 -11.52 20.25 -5.66
CA LEU A 36 -11.94 18.86 -5.85
C LEU A 36 -13.08 18.52 -4.88
N LYS A 37 -14.24 18.15 -5.42
CA LYS A 37 -15.43 17.82 -4.61
C LYS A 37 -15.21 16.64 -3.66
N MET A 38 -14.33 15.70 -4.01
CA MET A 38 -14.01 14.51 -3.21
C MET A 38 -13.37 14.81 -1.85
N PHE A 39 -12.74 15.98 -1.68
CA PHE A 39 -12.02 16.40 -0.46
C PHE A 39 -12.81 17.43 0.38
N ARG A 40 -14.11 17.55 0.13
CA ARG A 40 -14.99 18.40 0.95
C ARG A 40 -15.30 17.71 2.28
N ASP A 41 -15.63 18.51 3.28
CA ASP A 41 -16.03 18.04 4.61
C ASP A 41 -15.00 17.08 5.24
N ASP A 42 -13.71 17.40 5.07
CA ASP A 42 -12.56 16.65 5.59
C ASP A 42 -12.39 15.20 5.13
N GLN A 43 -13.15 14.80 4.11
CA GLN A 43 -13.03 13.49 3.50
C GLN A 43 -11.70 13.32 2.78
N GLY A 44 -11.05 12.17 2.97
CA GLY A 44 -9.76 11.86 2.34
C GLY A 44 -8.55 12.54 2.97
N SER A 45 -8.75 13.38 3.99
CA SER A 45 -7.67 14.04 4.75
C SER A 45 -6.69 13.04 5.39
N TRP A 46 -7.18 11.90 5.88
CA TRP A 46 -6.33 10.84 6.44
C TRP A 46 -5.34 10.28 5.40
N MET A 47 -5.77 10.12 4.15
CA MET A 47 -4.95 9.58 3.07
C MET A 47 -3.88 10.59 2.66
N THR A 48 -4.25 11.86 2.51
CA THR A 48 -3.28 12.91 2.17
C THR A 48 -2.24 13.06 3.27
N MET A 49 -2.65 13.06 4.54
CA MET A 49 -1.74 13.08 5.69
C MET A 49 -0.80 11.87 5.70
N PHE A 50 -1.31 10.68 5.43
CA PHE A 50 -0.48 9.47 5.37
C PHE A 50 0.57 9.53 4.25
N LEU A 51 0.18 9.92 3.04
CA LEU A 51 1.10 10.01 1.90
C LEU A 51 2.17 11.09 2.12
N THR A 52 1.81 12.23 2.72
CA THR A 52 2.80 13.27 3.05
C THR A 52 3.73 12.88 4.18
N VAL A 53 3.31 12.02 5.12
CA VAL A 53 4.22 11.44 6.12
C VAL A 53 5.31 10.62 5.43
N ILE A 54 4.98 9.80 4.43
CA ILE A 54 5.97 9.01 3.69
C ILE A 54 6.99 9.94 3.00
N VAL A 55 6.52 10.98 2.31
CA VAL A 55 7.39 11.96 1.64
C VAL A 55 8.24 12.72 2.65
N SER A 56 7.66 13.13 3.77
CA SER A 56 8.38 13.83 4.85
C SER A 56 9.49 12.95 5.45
N LEU A 57 9.21 11.68 5.74
CA LEU A 57 10.21 10.73 6.22
C LEU A 57 11.38 10.60 5.25
N TYR A 58 11.10 10.53 3.94
CA TYR A 58 12.15 10.50 2.92
C TYR A 58 13.01 11.77 2.92
N VAL A 59 12.39 12.96 2.92
CA VAL A 59 13.10 14.25 2.94
C VAL A 59 13.93 14.41 4.21
N PHE A 60 13.36 14.09 5.37
CA PHE A 60 14.07 14.17 6.66
C PHE A 60 15.18 13.13 6.78
N SER A 61 15.05 11.95 6.16
CA SER A 61 16.14 10.98 6.09
C SER A 61 17.34 11.54 5.32
N HIS A 62 17.10 12.23 4.20
CA HIS A 62 18.17 12.92 3.45
C HIS A 62 18.77 14.09 4.22
N ALA A 63 17.93 14.90 4.86
CA ALA A 63 18.39 15.98 5.72
C ALA A 63 19.28 15.45 6.86
N TYR A 64 18.86 14.37 7.52
CA TYR A 64 19.64 13.72 8.57
C TYR A 64 20.99 13.21 8.06
N ASN A 65 21.02 12.56 6.90
CA ASN A 65 22.26 12.11 6.27
C ASN A 65 23.20 13.29 5.95
N LEU A 66 22.66 14.43 5.49
CA LEU A 66 23.43 15.64 5.24
C LEU A 66 24.01 16.23 6.54
N LEU A 67 23.21 16.30 7.60
CA LEU A 67 23.65 16.81 8.92
C LEU A 67 24.74 15.90 9.53
N LEU A 68 24.65 14.59 9.33
CA LEU A 68 25.69 13.64 9.72
C LEU A 68 27.00 13.93 9.00
N VAL A 69 26.97 14.18 7.69
CA VAL A 69 28.18 14.50 6.91
C VAL A 69 28.79 15.84 7.34
N LEU A 70 27.96 16.84 7.67
CA LEU A 70 28.43 18.18 8.04
C LEU A 70 29.02 18.27 9.46
N TRP A 71 28.50 17.49 10.41
CA TRP A 71 28.88 17.60 11.83
C TRP A 71 29.67 16.42 12.38
N TYR A 72 29.82 15.34 11.63
CA TYR A 72 30.52 14.14 12.09
C TYR A 72 31.71 13.80 11.18
N ASP A 73 32.91 14.12 11.65
CA ASP A 73 34.17 14.07 10.88
C ASP A 73 34.78 12.65 10.72
N ASN A 74 34.10 11.61 11.22
CA ASN A 74 34.59 10.24 11.11
C ASN A 74 34.06 9.58 9.83
N CYS A 75 34.93 9.51 8.82
CA CYS A 75 34.77 8.81 7.53
C CYS A 75 34.48 7.28 7.62
N HIS A 76 34.17 6.73 8.81
CA HIS A 76 34.04 5.30 9.07
C HIS A 76 32.61 4.75 9.07
N TYR A 77 31.58 5.60 9.03
CA TYR A 77 30.22 5.15 8.74
C TYR A 77 29.98 5.13 7.23
N LYS A 78 30.74 4.29 6.52
CA LYS A 78 30.29 3.79 5.22
C LYS A 78 29.06 2.94 5.45
N ILE A 79 28.08 3.03 4.56
CA ILE A 79 26.99 2.06 4.46
C ILE A 79 27.66 0.70 4.23
N ASP A 80 27.87 -0.03 5.32
CA ASP A 80 28.44 -1.37 5.32
C ASP A 80 27.27 -2.36 5.37
N SER A 81 27.49 -3.53 4.79
CA SER A 81 26.64 -4.74 4.79
C SER A 81 26.22 -5.25 6.18
N LYS A 82 26.54 -4.52 7.26
CA LYS A 82 26.18 -4.82 8.65
C LYS A 82 24.74 -4.47 9.01
N MET A 83 23.99 -3.77 8.16
CA MET A 83 22.53 -3.91 8.20
C MET A 83 22.25 -5.35 7.78
N ALA A 84 21.86 -6.21 8.73
CA ALA A 84 21.53 -7.63 8.49
C ALA A 84 20.31 -7.85 7.56
N VAL A 85 19.92 -6.83 6.80
CA VAL A 85 18.84 -6.81 5.82
C VAL A 85 19.48 -6.99 4.45
N THR A 86 19.40 -8.20 3.91
CA THR A 86 19.86 -8.51 2.55
C THR A 86 18.84 -8.03 1.52
N SER A 87 19.27 -7.74 0.28
CA SER A 87 18.36 -7.34 -0.80
C SER A 87 17.30 -8.42 -1.09
N ALA A 88 17.65 -9.69 -0.87
CA ALA A 88 16.70 -10.80 -0.90
C ALA A 88 15.61 -10.67 0.18
N SER A 89 15.98 -10.29 1.41
CA SER A 89 15.00 -10.04 2.48
C SER A 89 14.09 -8.85 2.20
N VAL A 90 14.62 -7.77 1.60
CA VAL A 90 13.83 -6.61 1.17
C VAL A 90 12.85 -7.02 0.07
N MET A 91 13.28 -7.81 -0.90
CA MET A 91 12.43 -8.30 -1.98
C MET A 91 11.34 -9.24 -1.48
N LYS A 92 11.66 -10.17 -0.57
CA LYS A 92 10.66 -11.03 0.09
C LYS A 92 9.65 -10.21 0.90
N ALA A 93 10.10 -9.17 1.60
CA ALA A 93 9.22 -8.26 2.33
C ALA A 93 8.30 -7.46 1.40
N ALA A 94 8.83 -6.94 0.29
CA ALA A 94 8.05 -6.26 -0.74
C ALA A 94 6.99 -7.19 -1.37
N ALA A 95 7.37 -8.44 -1.69
CA ALA A 95 6.44 -9.43 -2.23
C ALA A 95 5.31 -9.77 -1.24
N CYS A 96 5.63 -9.90 0.05
CA CYS A 96 4.60 -10.08 1.09
C CYS A 96 3.68 -8.86 1.21
N GLY A 97 4.24 -7.65 1.07
CA GLY A 97 3.49 -6.40 1.07
C GLY A 97 2.52 -6.28 -0.10
N THR A 98 2.96 -6.57 -1.33
CA THR A 98 2.12 -6.63 -2.52
C THR A 98 1.02 -7.66 -2.36
N TRP A 99 1.35 -8.90 -1.97
CA TRP A 99 0.32 -9.93 -1.72
C TRP A 99 -0.75 -9.47 -0.72
N LEU A 100 -0.33 -8.90 0.41
CA LEU A 100 -1.24 -8.42 1.43
C LEU A 100 -2.14 -7.30 0.88
N GLY A 101 -1.55 -6.38 0.13
CA GLY A 101 -2.24 -5.32 -0.59
C GLY A 101 -3.33 -5.87 -1.52
N ASP A 102 -2.94 -6.71 -2.47
CA ASP A 102 -3.82 -7.29 -3.49
C ASP A 102 -4.96 -8.10 -2.86
N LEU A 103 -4.65 -8.90 -1.83
CA LEU A 103 -5.64 -9.67 -1.10
C LEU A 103 -6.67 -8.77 -0.43
N ILE A 104 -6.22 -7.72 0.25
CA ILE A 104 -7.09 -6.75 0.90
C ILE A 104 -7.94 -6.04 -0.18
N THR A 105 -7.34 -5.55 -1.26
CA THR A 105 -8.05 -4.92 -2.38
C THR A 105 -9.11 -5.86 -2.97
N ALA A 106 -8.77 -7.13 -3.22
CA ALA A 106 -9.71 -8.12 -3.74
C ALA A 106 -10.90 -8.35 -2.80
N LEU A 107 -10.65 -8.44 -1.48
CA LEU A 107 -11.71 -8.58 -0.48
C LEU A 107 -12.58 -7.32 -0.41
N MET A 108 -11.98 -6.13 -0.47
CA MET A 108 -12.67 -4.84 -0.43
C MET A 108 -13.57 -4.62 -1.66
N VAL A 109 -13.05 -4.90 -2.86
CA VAL A 109 -13.80 -4.78 -4.11
C VAL A 109 -14.94 -5.80 -4.16
N THR A 110 -14.68 -7.04 -3.74
CA THR A 110 -15.70 -8.09 -3.66
C THR A 110 -16.81 -7.70 -2.68
N ASP A 111 -16.44 -7.18 -1.52
CA ASP A 111 -17.39 -6.70 -0.50
C ASP A 111 -18.25 -5.55 -1.04
N MET A 112 -17.62 -4.56 -1.70
CA MET A 112 -18.32 -3.45 -2.33
C MET A 112 -19.31 -3.93 -3.39
N MET A 113 -18.92 -4.84 -4.28
CA MET A 113 -19.78 -5.41 -5.32
C MET A 113 -20.97 -6.19 -4.76
N LEU A 114 -20.79 -6.87 -3.62
CA LEU A 114 -21.88 -7.60 -2.97
C LEU A 114 -22.86 -6.68 -2.24
N GLN A 115 -22.38 -5.57 -1.69
CA GLN A 115 -23.20 -4.56 -1.01
C GLN A 115 -23.97 -3.67 -2.00
N ASP A 116 -23.34 -3.29 -3.12
CA ASP A 116 -23.86 -2.34 -4.09
C ASP A 116 -25.18 -2.79 -4.77
N ASN A 117 -25.92 -1.85 -5.35
CA ASN A 117 -27.18 -2.06 -6.05
C ASN A 117 -27.07 -1.96 -7.59
N LEU A 118 -25.95 -1.50 -8.18
CA LEU A 118 -25.88 -1.29 -9.64
C LEU A 118 -26.02 -2.57 -10.46
N TYR A 119 -25.52 -3.71 -9.95
CA TYR A 119 -25.52 -4.99 -10.67
C TYR A 119 -26.44 -6.03 -10.02
N PRO A 120 -27.78 -5.87 -10.06
CA PRO A 120 -28.73 -6.70 -9.29
C PRO A 120 -28.68 -8.20 -9.61
N ARG A 121 -28.26 -8.58 -10.81
CA ARG A 121 -28.19 -9.97 -11.26
C ARG A 121 -26.86 -10.67 -10.96
N TRP A 122 -25.83 -9.92 -10.57
CA TRP A 122 -24.52 -10.49 -10.26
C TRP A 122 -24.53 -11.15 -8.87
N ALA A 123 -24.04 -12.38 -8.78
CA ALA A 123 -23.85 -13.15 -7.54
C ALA A 123 -25.05 -13.15 -6.55
N THR A 124 -26.27 -13.32 -7.06
CA THR A 124 -27.52 -13.19 -6.27
C THR A 124 -27.55 -13.96 -4.96
N ARG A 125 -27.09 -15.23 -4.95
CA ARG A 125 -27.04 -16.07 -3.74
C ARG A 125 -26.06 -15.52 -2.70
N PHE A 126 -24.87 -15.12 -3.12
CA PHE A 126 -23.86 -14.54 -2.22
C PHE A 126 -24.34 -13.21 -1.65
N ARG A 127 -25.04 -12.39 -2.44
CA ARG A 127 -25.60 -11.12 -1.97
C ARG A 127 -26.72 -11.30 -0.98
N GLN A 128 -27.58 -12.30 -1.16
CA GLN A 128 -28.59 -12.64 -0.16
C GLN A 128 -27.93 -12.95 1.19
N LEU A 129 -26.88 -13.78 1.20
CA LEU A 129 -26.11 -14.09 2.40
C LEU A 129 -25.45 -12.84 3.01
N TRP A 130 -24.83 -12.00 2.17
CA TRP A 130 -24.14 -10.77 2.58
C TRP A 130 -25.06 -9.70 3.16
N ARG A 131 -26.32 -9.63 2.67
CA ARG A 131 -27.33 -8.66 3.12
C ARG A 131 -28.15 -9.16 4.30
N GLN A 132 -28.28 -10.47 4.45
CA GLN A 132 -28.98 -11.07 5.59
C GLN A 132 -28.23 -10.85 6.91
N SER A 133 -26.89 -10.88 6.89
CA SER A 133 -26.07 -10.68 8.08
C SER A 133 -24.70 -10.10 7.74
N ASN A 134 -24.20 -9.21 8.61
CA ASN A 134 -22.83 -8.68 8.51
C ASN A 134 -21.76 -9.68 8.98
N VAL A 135 -22.16 -10.76 9.66
CA VAL A 135 -21.23 -11.78 10.21
C VAL A 135 -20.39 -12.47 9.12
N PRO A 136 -20.96 -13.03 8.03
CA PRO A 136 -20.15 -13.65 6.97
C PRO A 136 -19.15 -12.67 6.35
N ARG A 137 -19.54 -11.41 6.15
CA ARG A 137 -18.64 -10.35 5.64
C ARG A 137 -17.41 -10.19 6.54
N ILE A 138 -17.64 -9.96 7.84
CA ILE A 138 -16.58 -9.71 8.82
C ILE A 138 -15.68 -10.95 8.99
N LEU A 139 -16.28 -12.14 9.05
CA LEU A 139 -15.54 -13.39 9.21
C LEU A 139 -14.67 -13.68 7.99
N ILE A 140 -15.21 -13.59 6.78
CA ILE A 140 -14.44 -13.81 5.54
C ILE A 140 -13.31 -12.78 5.44
N PHE A 141 -13.58 -11.53 5.78
CA PHE A 141 -12.56 -10.49 5.75
C PHE A 141 -11.41 -10.79 6.72
N TRP A 142 -11.68 -11.03 8.01
CA TRP A 142 -10.61 -11.21 9.00
C TRP A 142 -10.01 -12.61 9.02
N VAL A 143 -10.85 -13.65 9.12
CA VAL A 143 -10.36 -15.04 9.21
C VAL A 143 -9.81 -15.49 7.86
N GLY A 144 -10.52 -15.17 6.78
CA GLY A 144 -10.06 -15.51 5.43
C GLY A 144 -8.75 -14.81 5.07
N SER A 145 -8.61 -13.51 5.36
CA SER A 145 -7.36 -12.79 5.06
C SER A 145 -6.18 -13.30 5.88
N VAL A 146 -6.36 -13.59 7.16
CA VAL A 146 -5.29 -14.11 8.03
C VAL A 146 -4.85 -15.49 7.56
N LEU A 147 -5.78 -16.39 7.25
CA LEU A 147 -5.43 -17.73 6.75
C LEU A 147 -4.72 -17.67 5.40
N ALA A 148 -5.25 -16.90 4.45
CA ALA A 148 -4.65 -16.76 3.12
C ALA A 148 -3.25 -16.13 3.20
N THR A 149 -3.10 -15.06 4.00
CA THR A 149 -1.80 -14.42 4.25
C THR A 149 -0.83 -15.35 4.93
N ALA A 150 -1.26 -16.11 5.96
CA ALA A 150 -0.39 -17.07 6.62
C ALA A 150 0.14 -18.12 5.63
N VAL A 151 -0.73 -18.68 4.80
CA VAL A 151 -0.33 -19.66 3.77
C VAL A 151 0.69 -19.04 2.80
N VAL A 152 0.36 -17.89 2.19
CA VAL A 152 1.20 -17.30 1.15
C VAL A 152 2.51 -16.75 1.70
N VAL A 153 2.50 -16.07 2.85
CA VAL A 153 3.74 -15.60 3.49
C VAL A 153 4.63 -16.78 3.86
N THR A 154 4.06 -17.88 4.36
CA THR A 154 4.85 -19.10 4.63
C THR A 154 5.46 -19.64 3.34
N LEU A 155 4.74 -19.63 2.21
CA LEU A 155 5.27 -20.04 0.90
C LEU A 155 6.35 -19.10 0.34
N ILE A 156 6.27 -17.79 0.60
CA ILE A 156 7.26 -16.80 0.12
C ILE A 156 8.54 -16.86 0.97
N VAL A 157 8.37 -16.94 2.29
CA VAL A 157 9.49 -16.92 3.23
C VAL A 157 10.20 -18.26 3.24
N SER A 158 9.43 -19.35 3.22
CA SER A 158 9.98 -20.70 3.22
C SER A 158 10.55 -21.06 1.85
N ASP A 159 11.84 -21.34 1.79
CA ASP A 159 12.50 -21.87 0.59
C ASP A 159 12.14 -23.36 0.34
N TRP A 160 11.08 -23.89 0.98
CA TRP A 160 10.63 -25.28 0.83
C TRP A 160 10.18 -25.62 -0.59
N ILE A 161 9.66 -24.63 -1.33
CA ILE A 161 9.27 -24.79 -2.73
C ILE A 161 10.30 -24.06 -3.60
N SER A 162 11.15 -24.83 -4.28
CA SER A 162 11.99 -24.30 -5.34
C SER A 162 11.13 -23.95 -6.55
N TRP A 163 10.64 -22.71 -6.60
CA TRP A 163 9.80 -22.20 -7.68
C TRP A 163 10.42 -22.40 -9.07
N ASP A 164 11.76 -22.33 -9.19
CA ASP A 164 12.49 -22.61 -10.43
C ASP A 164 12.36 -24.05 -10.92
N ARG A 165 12.18 -25.01 -10.00
CA ARG A 165 11.97 -26.42 -10.33
C ARG A 165 10.52 -26.70 -10.68
N LEU A 166 9.57 -25.93 -10.12
CA LEU A 166 8.14 -26.09 -10.33
C LEU A 166 7.66 -25.39 -11.63
N ASN A 167 8.23 -24.23 -11.95
CA ASN A 167 7.89 -23.44 -13.15
C ASN A 167 8.63 -23.87 -14.42
N ARG A 168 9.57 -24.82 -14.33
CA ARG A 168 10.49 -25.19 -15.42
C ARG A 168 9.77 -25.60 -16.72
N ASP A 169 8.53 -26.10 -16.61
CA ASP A 169 7.73 -26.60 -17.75
C ASP A 169 6.48 -25.76 -18.10
N PHE A 170 6.12 -24.74 -17.31
CA PHE A 170 4.91 -23.93 -17.55
C PHE A 170 5.20 -22.50 -18.04
N VAL A 171 6.16 -21.82 -17.42
CA VAL A 171 6.61 -20.48 -17.83
C VAL A 171 8.08 -20.36 -17.41
N ALA A 172 9.00 -20.29 -18.36
CA ALA A 172 10.37 -19.90 -18.05
C ALA A 172 10.31 -18.51 -17.40
N THR A 173 10.55 -18.43 -16.09
CA THR A 173 10.46 -17.21 -15.26
C THR A 173 11.60 -16.25 -15.57
N THR A 174 11.63 -15.76 -16.81
CA THR A 174 12.48 -14.66 -17.24
C THR A 174 12.06 -13.38 -16.51
N GLU A 175 12.98 -12.46 -16.26
CA GLU A 175 12.69 -11.12 -15.72
C GLU A 175 11.52 -10.46 -16.47
N LEU A 176 11.47 -10.65 -17.79
CA LEU A 176 10.41 -10.18 -18.67
C LEU A 176 9.03 -10.73 -18.30
N SER A 177 8.92 -12.03 -18.01
CA SER A 177 7.63 -12.65 -17.62
C SER A 177 7.11 -12.11 -16.29
N ARG A 178 8.00 -11.83 -15.32
CA ARG A 178 7.63 -11.26 -14.03
C ARG A 178 7.27 -9.78 -14.15
N ALA A 179 8.01 -9.02 -14.95
CA ALA A 179 7.68 -7.64 -15.28
C ALA A 179 6.33 -7.54 -16.00
N PHE A 180 6.02 -8.46 -16.92
CA PHE A 180 4.71 -8.51 -17.58
C PHE A 180 3.59 -8.83 -16.61
N LEU A 181 3.78 -9.81 -15.71
CA LEU A 181 2.81 -10.13 -14.66
C LEU A 181 2.55 -8.91 -13.74
N ALA A 182 3.62 -8.26 -13.26
CA ALA A 182 3.50 -7.05 -12.45
C ALA A 182 2.79 -5.91 -13.20
N SER A 183 3.08 -5.73 -14.49
CA SER A 183 2.36 -4.77 -15.34
C SER A 183 0.89 -5.10 -15.47
N PHE A 184 0.54 -6.38 -15.58
CA PHE A 184 -0.84 -6.82 -15.72
C PHE A 184 -1.63 -6.55 -14.44
N ILE A 185 -1.06 -6.86 -13.27
CA ILE A 185 -1.67 -6.56 -11.96
C ILE A 185 -1.89 -5.04 -11.82
N LEU A 186 -0.87 -4.23 -12.09
CA LEU A 186 -0.96 -2.77 -12.04
C LEU A 186 -2.08 -2.22 -12.96
N VAL A 187 -2.26 -2.79 -14.16
CA VAL A 187 -3.34 -2.41 -15.07
C VAL A 187 -4.70 -2.84 -14.53
N MET A 188 -4.81 -4.02 -13.91
CA MET A 188 -6.07 -4.46 -13.28
C MET A 188 -6.48 -3.53 -12.14
N ASP A 189 -5.54 -3.09 -11.30
CA ASP A 189 -5.82 -2.12 -10.23
C ASP A 189 -6.29 -0.77 -10.77
N LEU A 190 -5.66 -0.31 -11.85
CA LEU A 190 -6.09 0.90 -12.54
C LEU A 190 -7.52 0.74 -13.11
N LEU A 191 -7.84 -0.43 -13.69
CA LEU A 191 -9.18 -0.72 -14.17
C LEU A 191 -10.22 -0.74 -13.04
N ILE A 192 -9.86 -1.25 -11.84
CA ILE A 192 -10.75 -1.20 -10.66
C ILE A 192 -11.11 0.25 -10.32
N VAL A 193 -10.13 1.17 -10.35
CA VAL A 193 -10.38 2.61 -10.12
C VAL A 193 -11.23 3.23 -11.22
N MET A 194 -10.92 2.92 -12.49
CA MET A 194 -11.62 3.51 -13.64
C MET A 194 -13.05 2.99 -13.81
N GLN A 195 -13.36 1.79 -13.32
CA GLN A 195 -14.68 1.18 -13.42
C GLN A 195 -15.66 1.65 -12.34
N ASP A 196 -15.18 2.33 -11.31
CA ASP A 196 -16.06 2.93 -10.32
C ASP A 196 -16.66 4.23 -10.86
N TRP A 197 -17.97 4.17 -11.08
CA TRP A 197 -18.79 5.26 -11.61
C TRP A 197 -18.85 6.49 -10.69
N ASP A 198 -18.50 6.37 -9.41
CA ASP A 198 -18.52 7.49 -8.47
C ASP A 198 -17.17 8.22 -8.39
N PHE A 199 -16.11 7.67 -8.99
CA PHE A 199 -14.84 8.38 -9.16
C PHE A 199 -14.95 9.43 -10.27
N PRO A 200 -14.39 10.65 -10.13
CA PRO A 200 -13.62 11.20 -9.01
C PRO A 200 -14.46 12.04 -8.03
N HIS A 201 -15.78 11.92 -8.03
CA HIS A 201 -16.65 12.88 -7.32
C HIS A 201 -17.09 12.42 -5.92
N PHE A 202 -17.15 11.11 -5.67
CA PHE A 202 -17.62 10.49 -4.42
C PHE A 202 -18.95 11.06 -3.91
N THR A 203 -19.83 11.42 -4.83
CA THR A 203 -21.09 12.10 -4.55
C THR A 203 -22.25 11.15 -4.25
N THR A 204 -22.07 9.85 -4.50
CA THR A 204 -23.16 8.88 -4.37
C THR A 204 -23.46 8.58 -2.91
N THR A 205 -24.74 8.65 -2.53
CA THR A 205 -25.29 8.41 -1.17
C THR A 205 -25.30 6.94 -0.74
N LEU A 206 -24.62 6.05 -1.48
CA LEU A 206 -24.55 4.64 -1.15
C LEU A 206 -23.65 4.47 0.09
N HIS A 207 -24.28 4.26 1.24
CA HIS A 207 -23.61 3.93 2.50
C HIS A 207 -23.07 2.49 2.43
N VAL A 208 -21.90 2.33 1.80
CA VAL A 208 -21.15 1.09 1.83
C VAL A 208 -20.49 0.96 3.20
N ASN A 209 -20.69 -0.18 3.87
CA ASN A 209 -20.02 -0.45 5.13
C ASN A 209 -18.52 -0.61 4.90
N LEU A 210 -17.72 -0.22 5.89
CA LEU A 210 -16.28 -0.41 5.87
C LEU A 210 -15.96 -1.92 5.80
N PRO A 211 -15.00 -2.33 4.95
CA PRO A 211 -14.53 -3.70 4.87
C PRO A 211 -14.07 -4.21 6.23
N GLY A 212 -14.58 -5.38 6.65
CA GLY A 212 -14.25 -5.95 7.95
C GLY A 212 -14.93 -5.30 9.16
N PHE A 213 -15.76 -4.27 8.97
CA PHE A 213 -16.51 -3.61 10.04
C PHE A 213 -18.02 -3.65 9.77
N SER A 214 -18.83 -3.36 10.80
CA SER A 214 -20.29 -3.26 10.69
C SER A 214 -20.78 -1.82 10.42
N VAL A 215 -19.88 -0.84 10.32
CA VAL A 215 -20.17 0.59 10.23
C VAL A 215 -19.68 1.17 8.91
N ALA A 216 -20.35 2.20 8.38
CA ALA A 216 -19.98 2.86 7.12
C ALA A 216 -18.95 4.01 7.27
N THR A 217 -18.86 4.59 8.47
CA THR A 217 -17.96 5.70 8.77
C THR A 217 -17.35 5.51 10.15
N LEU A 218 -16.02 5.69 10.26
CA LEU A 218 -15.32 5.80 11.53
C LEU A 218 -14.95 7.27 11.72
N GLN A 219 -15.54 7.92 12.72
CA GLN A 219 -15.26 9.32 13.05
C GLN A 219 -14.34 9.40 14.25
N TRP A 220 -13.16 9.99 14.09
CA TRP A 220 -12.25 10.25 15.19
C TRP A 220 -12.33 11.71 15.61
N LYS A 221 -13.18 11.99 16.60
CA LYS A 221 -13.47 13.36 17.09
C LYS A 221 -12.24 14.12 17.61
N TYR A 222 -11.23 13.44 18.15
CA TYR A 222 -10.04 14.09 18.70
C TYR A 222 -9.02 14.54 17.64
N ALA A 223 -9.07 13.94 16.45
CA ALA A 223 -8.16 14.26 15.36
C ALA A 223 -8.85 15.04 14.22
N GLU A 224 -10.17 15.28 14.33
CA GLU A 224 -11.01 15.85 13.27
C GLU A 224 -10.82 15.10 11.94
N VAL A 225 -10.79 13.76 12.03
CA VAL A 225 -10.64 12.87 10.88
C VAL A 225 -11.87 11.98 10.73
N ASP A 226 -12.51 12.10 9.58
CA ASP A 226 -13.61 11.25 9.16
C ASP A 226 -13.12 10.23 8.11
N ILE A 227 -13.10 8.96 8.49
CA ILE A 227 -12.76 7.86 7.60
C ILE A 227 -14.06 7.29 7.04
N THR A 228 -14.36 7.63 5.78
CA THR A 228 -15.50 7.08 5.05
C THR A 228 -15.12 5.77 4.35
N GLY A 229 -16.09 4.86 4.17
CA GLY A 229 -15.88 3.60 3.45
C GLY A 229 -15.23 3.76 2.07
N LYS A 230 -15.64 4.77 1.31
CA LYS A 230 -15.07 5.07 -0.01
C LYS A 230 -13.64 5.55 0.06
N TRP A 231 -13.31 6.48 0.96
CA TRP A 231 -11.91 6.91 1.08
C TRP A 231 -11.01 5.82 1.65
N PHE A 232 -11.53 4.91 2.48
CA PHE A 232 -10.81 3.74 2.96
C PHE A 232 -10.47 2.76 1.84
N ASN A 233 -11.51 2.17 1.22
CA ASN A 233 -11.66 2.02 -0.24
C ASN A 233 -10.44 2.31 -1.10
N TYR A 234 -10.44 3.56 -1.54
CA TYR A 234 -9.51 4.12 -2.50
C TYR A 234 -8.13 4.35 -1.92
N GLY A 235 -8.03 4.76 -0.65
CA GLY A 235 -6.73 5.01 -0.02
C GLY A 235 -5.86 3.77 0.01
N ILE A 236 -6.45 2.61 0.34
CA ILE A 236 -5.74 1.33 0.29
C ILE A 236 -5.39 0.98 -1.15
N ASN A 237 -6.33 1.06 -2.10
CA ASN A 237 -6.05 0.73 -3.50
C ASN A 237 -4.92 1.59 -4.08
N VAL A 238 -4.90 2.90 -3.78
CA VAL A 238 -3.81 3.80 -4.18
C VAL A 238 -2.47 3.38 -3.57
N MET A 239 -2.47 2.96 -2.30
CA MET A 239 -1.26 2.46 -1.65
C MET A 239 -0.75 1.16 -2.32
N VAL A 240 -1.64 0.24 -2.67
CA VAL A 240 -1.31 -1.01 -3.37
C VAL A 240 -0.73 -0.70 -4.76
N MET A 241 -1.38 0.16 -5.54
CA MET A 241 -0.86 0.60 -6.83
C MET A 241 0.55 1.21 -6.73
N LEU A 242 0.87 1.95 -5.66
CA LEU A 242 2.22 2.48 -5.45
C LEU A 242 3.24 1.36 -5.15
N LEU A 243 2.86 0.34 -4.38
CA LEU A 243 3.71 -0.83 -4.12
C LEU A 243 3.94 -1.62 -5.40
N ASP A 244 2.90 -1.81 -6.21
CA ASP A 244 2.97 -2.53 -7.47
C ASP A 244 3.76 -1.79 -8.53
N LEU A 245 3.61 -0.47 -8.61
CA LEU A 245 4.44 0.36 -9.48
C LEU A 245 5.91 0.28 -9.06
N ASN A 246 6.21 0.24 -7.76
CA ASN A 246 7.56 0.06 -7.25
C ASN A 246 8.11 -1.34 -7.59
N MET A 247 7.31 -2.40 -7.42
CA MET A 247 7.69 -3.77 -7.78
C MET A 247 7.94 -3.91 -9.28
N TRP A 248 7.04 -3.37 -10.11
CA TRP A 248 7.17 -3.35 -11.57
C TRP A 248 8.42 -2.59 -12.01
N LYS A 249 8.68 -1.40 -11.46
CA LYS A 249 9.90 -0.63 -11.70
C LYS A 249 11.14 -1.45 -11.37
N ASN A 250 11.16 -2.12 -10.21
CA ASN A 250 12.30 -2.92 -9.77
C ASN A 250 12.53 -4.15 -10.64
N GLN A 251 11.49 -4.72 -11.29
CA GLN A 251 11.64 -5.83 -12.24
C GLN A 251 12.17 -5.36 -13.61
N ILE A 252 11.91 -4.12 -14.02
CA ILE A 252 12.37 -3.58 -15.33
C ILE A 252 13.77 -2.98 -15.25
N PHE A 253 14.03 -2.15 -14.23
CA PHE A 253 15.26 -1.36 -14.12
C PHE A 253 16.25 -1.96 -13.13
N TYR A 254 16.25 -3.29 -13.00
CA TYR A 254 17.10 -3.97 -12.05
C TYR A 254 18.59 -3.81 -12.42
N ASP A 255 19.37 -3.08 -11.62
CA ASP A 255 20.83 -3.09 -11.67
C ASP A 255 21.40 -3.73 -10.40
N PRO A 256 22.11 -4.88 -10.49
CA PRO A 256 22.72 -5.54 -9.33
C PRO A 256 23.60 -4.62 -8.46
N ARG A 257 24.22 -3.58 -9.04
CA ARG A 257 25.08 -2.62 -8.33
C ARG A 257 24.27 -1.75 -7.38
N ASP A 258 23.07 -1.34 -7.79
CA ASP A 258 22.19 -0.46 -7.03
C ASP A 258 21.54 -1.18 -5.84
N PHE A 259 21.51 -2.51 -5.87
CA PHE A 259 20.98 -3.36 -4.80
C PHE A 259 22.08 -4.03 -3.97
N GLY A 260 23.31 -3.52 -3.98
CA GLY A 260 24.39 -4.00 -3.11
C GLY A 260 24.77 -5.46 -3.36
N GLN A 261 24.48 -6.01 -4.54
CA GLN A 261 24.90 -7.35 -4.91
C GLN A 261 26.34 -7.35 -5.43
N TYR A 262 27.09 -8.40 -5.09
CA TYR A 262 28.45 -8.58 -5.55
C TYR A 262 28.46 -8.76 -7.08
N THR A 263 29.00 -7.78 -7.81
CA THR A 263 29.12 -7.81 -9.28
C THR A 263 30.51 -8.21 -9.77
N GLY A 264 31.41 -8.60 -8.86
CA GLY A 264 32.73 -9.13 -9.19
C GLY A 264 32.65 -10.54 -9.77
N GLN A 265 33.58 -10.90 -10.65
CA GLN A 265 33.76 -12.28 -11.09
C GLN A 265 33.99 -13.18 -9.88
N SER A 266 33.11 -14.16 -9.69
CA SER A 266 33.36 -15.30 -8.78
C SER A 266 34.68 -15.93 -9.23
N ARG A 267 35.72 -15.82 -8.41
CA ARG A 267 36.88 -16.70 -8.47
C ARG A 267 36.71 -17.81 -7.45
#